data_AF-A0A957EEL4-F1
#
_entry.id   AF-A0A957EEL4-F1
#
_cell.length_a   1.000
_cell.length_b   1.000
_cell.length_c   1.000
_cell.angle_alpha   90.00
_cell.angle_beta   90.00
_cell.angle_gamma   90.00
#
_symmetry.space_group_name_H-M   'P 1'
#
loop_
_entity.id
_entity.type
_entity.pdbx_description
1 polymer ?
#
loop_
_entity_poly.entity_id
_entity_poly.type
_entity_poly.pdbx_seq_one_letter_code
_entity_poly.pdbx_strand_id
1 'polypeptide(L)'
;MTEYLQGLNEAQITAVTAPEGPILVLAGPGSGKTRVLTHRIVYLIREMRVPPWQIMAVTFTNKAAKEMNGRLEDLLDGRPRGLTMGTFHATCARILRQESDNLQGYQRDFVIFDTADQQQVVKQALKDLNLDDKKFPVNKMLNGISTAKNELITAEMYTAGNYIAEVTKRVYARYQQVLIANNAMDFDDLLMNTVLLLDQRPDVLEKYQERYHHILVDEFQDTNTAQYGLLQRLGGKHGNIF
;
A
#
# COMPACT_ATOMS: atom_id res chain seq x y z
N MET A 1 -28.51 -0.80 23.59
CA MET A 1 -27.71 -0.82 22.35
C MET A 1 -26.82 0.40 22.35
N THR A 2 -25.51 0.20 22.27
CA THR A 2 -24.52 1.28 22.26
C THR A 2 -24.74 2.20 21.05
N GLU A 3 -24.58 3.51 21.28
CA GLU A 3 -24.91 4.59 20.33
C GLU A 3 -24.26 4.41 18.96
N TYR A 4 -23.01 3.95 18.92
CA TYR A 4 -22.26 3.74 17.67
C TYR A 4 -22.64 2.45 16.92
N LEU A 5 -23.59 1.62 17.39
CA LEU A 5 -24.17 0.52 16.60
C LEU A 5 -25.53 0.90 15.99
N GLN A 6 -26.05 2.09 16.29
CA GLN A 6 -27.35 2.52 15.80
C GLN A 6 -27.37 2.66 14.27
N GLY A 7 -28.46 2.16 13.68
CA GLY A 7 -28.71 2.22 12.25
C GLY A 7 -27.93 1.20 11.40
N LEU A 8 -27.17 0.28 12.02
CA LEU A 8 -26.61 -0.88 11.34
C LEU A 8 -27.64 -2.02 11.30
N ASN A 9 -27.65 -2.80 10.21
CA ASN A 9 -28.43 -4.03 10.15
C ASN A 9 -27.69 -5.19 10.87
N GLU A 10 -28.36 -6.33 11.07
CA GLU A 10 -27.80 -7.48 11.80
C GLU A 10 -26.48 -8.00 11.22
N ALA A 11 -26.38 -8.08 9.89
CA ALA A 11 -25.15 -8.52 9.22
C ALA A 11 -23.99 -7.53 9.42
N GLN A 12 -24.28 -6.23 9.36
CA GLN A 12 -23.30 -5.18 9.61
C GLN A 12 -22.85 -5.18 11.08
N ILE A 13 -23.79 -5.35 12.03
CA ILE A 13 -23.46 -5.49 13.45
C ILE A 13 -22.54 -6.70 13.64
N THR A 14 -22.89 -7.85 13.06
CA THR A 14 -22.08 -9.08 13.13
C THR A 14 -20.65 -8.85 12.63
N ALA A 15 -20.49 -8.14 11.51
CA ALA A 15 -19.17 -7.78 11.00
C ALA A 15 -18.43 -6.82 11.94
N VAL A 16 -19.09 -5.76 12.41
CA VAL A 16 -18.49 -4.75 13.31
C VAL A 16 -18.05 -5.34 14.64
N THR A 17 -18.81 -6.28 15.19
CA THR A 17 -18.56 -6.91 16.50
C THR A 17 -17.85 -8.25 16.38
N ALA A 18 -17.30 -8.60 15.21
CA ALA A 18 -16.58 -9.84 15.02
C ALA A 18 -15.41 -9.97 16.04
N PRO A 19 -15.08 -11.18 16.51
CA PRO A 19 -13.95 -11.37 17.42
C PRO A 19 -12.62 -11.01 16.76
N GLU A 20 -11.53 -11.08 17.53
CA GLU A 20 -10.17 -11.02 17.00
C GLU A 20 -9.89 -12.19 16.04
N GLY A 21 -8.95 -11.99 15.12
CA GLY A 21 -8.61 -12.92 14.05
C GLY A 21 -8.93 -12.38 12.64
N PRO A 22 -8.65 -13.20 11.61
CA PRO A 22 -8.87 -12.82 10.22
C PRO A 22 -10.35 -12.85 9.88
N ILE A 23 -10.88 -11.73 9.39
CA ILE A 23 -12.29 -11.58 9.01
C ILE A 23 -12.35 -11.13 7.56
N LEU A 24 -13.21 -11.77 6.76
CA LEU A 24 -13.51 -11.35 5.38
C LEU A 24 -14.98 -10.93 5.30
N VAL A 25 -15.22 -9.65 5.02
CA VAL A 25 -16.58 -9.13 4.84
C VAL A 25 -16.95 -9.11 3.35
N LEU A 26 -17.77 -10.07 2.93
CA LEU A 26 -18.30 -10.11 1.57
C LEU A 26 -19.51 -9.18 1.45
N ALA A 27 -19.41 -8.19 0.56
CA ALA A 27 -20.35 -7.09 0.50
C ALA A 27 -20.55 -6.59 -0.93
N GLY A 28 -21.80 -6.50 -1.38
CA GLY A 28 -22.14 -5.99 -2.72
C GLY A 28 -22.09 -4.46 -2.80
N PRO A 29 -22.20 -3.86 -4.00
CA PRO A 29 -22.33 -2.41 -4.16
C PRO A 29 -23.48 -1.85 -3.31
N GLY A 30 -23.25 -0.71 -2.65
CA GLY A 30 -24.29 -0.04 -1.83
C GLY A 30 -24.61 -0.69 -0.48
N SER A 31 -23.97 -1.80 -0.12
CA SER A 31 -24.19 -2.52 1.15
C SER A 31 -23.63 -1.82 2.41
N GLY A 32 -22.92 -0.69 2.23
CA GLY A 32 -22.32 0.06 3.33
C GLY A 32 -20.97 -0.47 3.82
N LYS A 33 -20.13 -1.04 2.94
CA LYS A 33 -18.75 -1.49 3.26
C LYS A 33 -17.97 -0.48 4.11
N THR A 34 -17.84 0.74 3.60
CA THR A 34 -17.13 1.82 4.28
C THR A 34 -17.75 2.15 5.64
N ARG A 35 -19.07 2.03 5.77
CA ARG A 35 -19.77 2.18 7.05
C ARG A 35 -19.34 1.08 8.02
N VAL A 36 -19.37 -0.18 7.61
CA VAL A 36 -18.89 -1.31 8.43
C VAL A 36 -17.45 -1.09 8.90
N LEU A 37 -16.54 -0.70 8.00
CA LEU A 37 -15.14 -0.42 8.34
C LEU A 37 -14.98 0.69 9.38
N THR A 38 -15.64 1.83 9.19
CA THR A 38 -15.58 2.95 10.15
C THR A 38 -16.16 2.56 11.51
N HIS A 39 -17.31 1.89 11.54
CA HIS A 39 -17.90 1.41 12.78
C HIS A 39 -17.05 0.32 13.47
N ARG A 40 -16.34 -0.53 12.70
CA ARG A 40 -15.38 -1.50 13.24
C ARG A 40 -14.24 -0.80 13.97
N ILE A 41 -13.67 0.26 13.40
CA ILE A 41 -12.62 1.06 14.06
C ILE A 41 -13.15 1.67 15.36
N VAL A 42 -14.37 2.22 15.35
CA VAL A 42 -15.01 2.77 16.55
C VAL A 42 -15.23 1.70 17.62
N TYR A 43 -15.68 0.51 17.22
CA TYR A 43 -15.86 -0.63 18.12
C TYR A 43 -14.54 -1.08 18.75
N LEU A 44 -13.47 -1.20 17.95
CA LEU A 44 -12.12 -1.52 18.43
C LEU A 44 -11.67 -0.52 19.51
N ILE A 45 -11.88 0.77 19.29
CA ILE A 45 -11.44 1.83 20.21
C ILE A 45 -12.32 1.90 21.46
N ARG A 46 -13.65 1.96 21.31
CA ARG A 46 -14.58 2.23 22.42
C ARG A 46 -14.85 1.01 23.28
N GLU A 47 -15.05 -0.16 22.66
CA GLU A 47 -15.40 -1.39 23.38
C GLU A 47 -14.21 -2.27 23.66
N MET A 48 -13.41 -2.58 22.64
CA MET A 48 -12.24 -3.44 22.82
C MET A 48 -11.04 -2.71 23.43
N ARG A 49 -11.17 -1.38 23.64
CA ARG A 49 -10.13 -0.53 24.24
C ARG A 49 -8.79 -0.60 23.52
N VAL A 50 -8.81 -0.89 22.22
CA VAL A 50 -7.63 -0.89 21.36
C VAL A 50 -7.12 0.55 21.22
N PRO A 51 -5.87 0.84 21.61
CA PRO A 51 -5.26 2.13 21.38
C PRO A 51 -5.26 2.49 19.89
N PRO A 52 -5.63 3.72 19.49
CA PRO A 52 -5.77 4.01 18.05
C PRO A 52 -4.49 3.89 17.24
N TRP A 53 -3.31 4.11 17.86
CA TRP A 53 -2.02 3.90 17.19
C TRP A 53 -1.73 2.44 16.85
N GLN A 54 -2.51 1.50 17.44
CA GLN A 54 -2.49 0.08 17.13
C GLN A 54 -3.35 -0.33 15.93
N ILE A 55 -4.01 0.64 15.29
CA ILE A 55 -4.93 0.41 14.19
C ILE A 55 -4.36 1.03 12.92
N MET A 56 -4.34 0.24 11.84
CA MET A 56 -4.07 0.69 10.49
C MET A 56 -5.31 0.45 9.62
N ALA A 57 -5.75 1.47 8.89
CA ALA A 57 -6.82 1.37 7.91
C ALA A 57 -6.35 1.87 6.55
N VAL A 58 -6.40 1.01 5.52
CA VAL A 58 -5.94 1.33 4.17
C VAL A 58 -7.06 1.24 3.14
N THR A 59 -7.03 2.12 2.15
CA THR A 59 -7.96 2.15 1.00
C THR A 59 -7.21 2.45 -0.30
N PHE A 60 -7.91 2.45 -1.43
CA PHE A 60 -7.33 2.67 -2.75
C PHE A 60 -7.29 4.15 -3.16
N THR A 61 -8.23 4.96 -2.67
CA THR A 61 -8.36 6.35 -3.14
C THR A 61 -8.22 7.36 -2.01
N ASN A 62 -7.61 8.51 -2.33
CA ASN A 62 -7.54 9.64 -1.40
C ASN A 62 -8.95 10.15 -1.01
N LYS A 63 -9.94 10.00 -1.89
CA LYS A 63 -11.33 10.37 -1.61
C LYS A 63 -11.92 9.47 -0.52
N ALA A 64 -11.80 8.16 -0.66
CA ALA A 64 -12.27 7.19 0.33
C ALA A 64 -11.57 7.40 1.68
N ALA A 65 -10.26 7.64 1.68
CA ALA A 65 -9.51 7.91 2.91
C ALA A 65 -10.00 9.18 3.62
N LYS A 66 -10.31 10.25 2.87
CA LYS A 66 -10.87 11.50 3.43
C LYS A 66 -12.29 11.29 3.98
N GLU A 67 -13.12 10.56 3.25
CA GLU A 67 -14.49 10.25 3.66
C GLU A 67 -14.51 9.39 4.95
N MET A 68 -13.66 8.36 5.02
CA MET A 68 -13.49 7.56 6.23
C MET A 68 -12.99 8.40 7.41
N ASN A 69 -12.04 9.33 7.19
CA ASN A 69 -11.57 10.26 8.24
C ASN A 69 -12.71 11.11 8.79
N GLY A 70 -13.48 11.76 7.90
CA GLY A 70 -14.63 12.58 8.33
C GLY A 70 -15.63 11.79 9.16
N ARG A 71 -16.00 10.58 8.71
CA ARG A 71 -16.92 9.71 9.46
C ARG A 71 -16.38 9.29 10.82
N LEU A 72 -15.09 8.97 10.92
CA LEU A 72 -14.50 8.61 12.22
C LEU A 72 -14.44 9.80 13.17
N GLU A 73 -14.15 11.00 12.65
CA GLU A 73 -14.17 12.23 13.44
C GLU A 73 -15.55 12.47 14.05
N ASP A 74 -16.61 12.31 13.25
CA ASP A 74 -18.00 12.46 13.71
C ASP A 74 -18.37 11.39 14.74
N LEU A 75 -17.99 10.13 14.52
CA LEU A 75 -18.36 9.01 15.43
C LEU A 75 -17.57 9.00 16.74
N LEU A 76 -16.37 9.59 16.77
CA LEU A 76 -15.49 9.61 17.93
C LEU A 76 -15.46 10.96 18.65
N ASP A 77 -16.21 11.95 18.18
CA ASP A 77 -16.17 13.34 18.66
C ASP A 77 -14.75 13.94 18.61
N GLY A 78 -14.00 13.58 17.57
CA GLY A 78 -12.63 14.04 17.36
C GLY A 78 -11.72 13.04 16.65
N ARG A 79 -10.50 13.49 16.34
CA ARG A 79 -9.50 12.66 15.65
C ARG A 79 -8.84 11.66 16.60
N PRO A 80 -8.90 10.35 16.31
CA PRO A 80 -8.17 9.36 17.09
C PRO A 80 -6.65 9.55 16.91
N ARG A 81 -5.97 9.95 18.00
CA ARG A 81 -4.53 10.23 17.96
C ARG A 81 -3.74 8.96 17.65
N GLY A 82 -2.93 9.02 16.60
CA GLY A 82 -2.02 7.95 16.22
C GLY A 82 -2.59 6.91 15.25
N LEU A 83 -3.91 6.92 14.97
CA LEU A 83 -4.53 6.06 13.95
C LEU A 83 -3.84 6.26 12.60
N THR A 84 -3.34 5.17 12.02
CA THR A 84 -2.85 5.21 10.64
C THR A 84 -4.02 4.98 9.71
N MET A 85 -4.45 6.03 9.00
CA MET A 85 -5.46 5.91 7.94
C MET A 85 -5.01 6.62 6.67
N GLY A 86 -5.19 5.98 5.51
CA GLY A 86 -4.75 6.52 4.24
C GLY A 86 -4.85 5.53 3.09
N THR A 87 -4.23 5.85 1.96
CA THR A 87 -4.05 4.88 0.87
C THR A 87 -2.85 3.99 1.13
N PHE A 88 -2.77 2.84 0.45
CA PHE A 88 -1.57 1.99 0.46
C PHE A 88 -0.30 2.80 0.18
N HIS A 89 -0.29 3.57 -0.90
CA HIS A 89 0.84 4.41 -1.30
C HIS A 89 1.21 5.46 -0.24
N ALA A 90 0.23 6.14 0.35
CA ALA A 90 0.50 7.16 1.38
C ALA A 90 1.05 6.53 2.67
N THR A 91 0.59 5.33 3.02
CA THR A 91 1.11 4.56 4.16
C THR A 91 2.53 4.08 3.89
N CYS A 92 2.80 3.47 2.74
CA CYS A 92 4.13 3.05 2.33
C CYS A 92 5.13 4.21 2.27
N ALA A 93 4.76 5.32 1.63
CA ALA A 93 5.62 6.51 1.59
C ALA A 93 5.98 7.01 3.00
N ARG A 94 5.04 6.96 3.94
CA ARG A 94 5.30 7.35 5.33
C ARG A 94 6.28 6.40 6.03
N ILE A 95 6.12 5.10 5.83
CA ILE A 95 7.02 4.06 6.35
C ILE A 95 8.42 4.27 5.77
N LEU A 96 8.55 4.34 4.45
CA LEU A 96 9.83 4.50 3.76
C LEU A 96 10.56 5.79 4.17
N ARG A 97 9.84 6.89 4.39
CA ARG A 97 10.43 8.13 4.92
C ARG A 97 10.87 8.01 6.38
N GLN A 98 10.19 7.22 7.19
CA GLN A 98 10.59 6.97 8.59
C GLN A 98 11.77 6.01 8.68
N GLU A 99 11.89 5.09 7.73
CA GLU A 99 12.93 4.07 7.67
C GLU A 99 13.99 4.37 6.61
N SER A 100 14.15 5.63 6.19
CA SER A 100 15.07 5.98 5.09
C SER A 100 16.51 5.53 5.35
N ASP A 101 16.94 5.53 6.61
CA ASP A 101 18.29 5.09 7.00
C ASP A 101 18.50 3.58 6.77
N ASN A 102 17.41 2.82 6.62
CA ASN A 102 17.42 1.40 6.31
C ASN A 102 17.28 1.11 4.80
N LEU A 103 17.10 2.14 3.96
CA LEU A 103 16.94 2.01 2.52
C LEU A 103 18.25 2.31 1.79
N GLN A 104 18.76 1.35 1.04
CA GLN A 104 19.96 1.57 0.23
C GLN A 104 19.64 2.50 -0.95
N GLY A 105 20.38 3.60 -1.06
CA GLY A 105 20.30 4.53 -2.21
C GLY A 105 19.20 5.58 -2.12
N TYR A 106 18.42 5.63 -1.05
CA TYR A 106 17.37 6.62 -0.86
C TYR A 106 17.62 7.49 0.37
N GLN A 107 17.22 8.75 0.28
CA GLN A 107 17.16 9.68 1.40
C GLN A 107 15.70 9.96 1.77
N ARG A 108 15.47 10.48 2.98
CA ARG A 108 14.14 10.72 3.53
C ARG A 108 13.24 11.63 2.69
N ASP A 109 13.83 12.54 1.94
CA ASP A 109 13.16 13.55 1.13
C ASP A 109 12.95 13.12 -0.33
N PHE A 110 12.95 11.82 -0.61
CA PHE A 110 12.72 11.32 -1.95
C PHE A 110 11.45 11.90 -2.60
N VAL A 111 11.57 12.19 -3.89
CA VAL A 111 10.47 12.70 -4.72
C VAL A 111 9.68 11.53 -5.30
N ILE A 112 8.37 11.73 -5.50
CA ILE A 112 7.50 10.71 -6.09
C ILE A 112 7.24 11.10 -7.55
N PHE A 113 7.72 10.30 -8.48
CA PHE A 113 7.57 10.55 -9.92
C PHE A 113 6.18 10.16 -10.40
N ASP A 114 5.52 11.09 -11.10
CA ASP A 114 4.24 10.83 -11.75
C ASP A 114 4.42 10.13 -13.09
N THR A 115 3.31 9.82 -13.79
CA THR A 115 3.39 9.13 -15.08
C THR A 115 4.19 9.88 -16.14
N ALA A 116 4.15 11.21 -16.16
CA ALA A 116 4.90 12.01 -17.12
C ALA A 116 6.40 11.94 -16.81
N ASP A 117 6.79 12.04 -15.55
CA ASP A 117 8.17 11.88 -15.10
C ASP A 117 8.70 10.48 -15.48
N GLN A 118 7.93 9.43 -15.18
CA GLN A 118 8.28 8.04 -15.49
C GLN A 118 8.49 7.83 -17.00
N GLN A 119 7.64 8.42 -17.85
CA GLN A 119 7.81 8.37 -19.30
C GLN A 119 9.12 9.02 -19.76
N GLN A 120 9.55 10.12 -19.13
CA GLN A 120 10.83 10.75 -19.45
C GLN A 120 12.01 9.87 -19.03
N VAL A 121 11.94 9.23 -17.87
CA VAL A 121 12.99 8.30 -17.42
C VAL A 121 13.10 7.10 -18.37
N VAL A 122 11.98 6.53 -18.83
CA VAL A 122 12.00 5.44 -19.81
C VAL A 122 12.60 5.91 -21.14
N LYS A 123 12.26 7.10 -21.63
CA LYS A 123 12.89 7.67 -22.85
C LYS A 123 14.40 7.81 -22.68
N GLN A 124 14.84 8.32 -21.53
CA GLN A 124 16.27 8.44 -21.21
C GLN A 124 16.94 7.07 -21.18
N ALA A 125 16.32 6.07 -20.55
CA ALA A 125 16.84 4.71 -20.49
C ALA A 125 16.98 4.06 -21.87
N LEU A 126 15.99 4.23 -22.75
CA LEU A 126 16.06 3.77 -24.14
C LEU A 126 17.23 4.42 -24.90
N LYS A 127 17.38 5.74 -24.75
CA LYS A 127 18.49 6.50 -25.37
C LYS A 127 19.85 6.02 -24.86
N ASP A 128 20.02 5.85 -23.55
CA ASP A 128 21.27 5.39 -22.92
C ASP A 128 21.67 3.97 -23.40
N LEU A 129 20.68 3.14 -23.73
CA LEU A 129 20.88 1.78 -24.22
C LEU A 129 20.99 1.68 -25.75
N ASN A 130 20.96 2.81 -26.47
CA ASN A 130 20.92 2.89 -27.93
C ASN A 130 19.75 2.10 -28.55
N LEU A 131 18.56 2.19 -27.94
CA LEU A 131 17.33 1.54 -28.38
C LEU A 131 16.38 2.54 -29.04
N ASP A 132 15.72 2.09 -30.11
CA ASP A 132 14.76 2.89 -30.90
C ASP A 132 13.37 2.88 -30.22
N ASP A 133 12.87 4.06 -29.85
CA ASP A 133 11.58 4.24 -29.18
C ASP A 133 10.37 3.94 -30.09
N LYS A 134 10.55 3.88 -31.41
CA LYS A 134 9.53 3.39 -32.35
C LYS A 134 9.39 1.88 -32.29
N LYS A 135 10.50 1.16 -32.08
CA LYS A 135 10.51 -0.30 -31.93
C LYS A 135 10.10 -0.73 -30.52
N PHE A 136 10.45 0.09 -29.52
CA PHE A 136 10.15 -0.15 -28.12
C PHE A 136 9.39 1.05 -27.53
N PRO A 137 8.06 1.13 -27.75
CA PRO A 137 7.27 2.25 -27.26
C PRO A 137 7.39 2.41 -25.75
N VAL A 138 7.60 3.65 -25.30
CA VAL A 138 7.79 4.04 -23.88
C VAL A 138 6.72 3.43 -22.97
N ASN A 139 5.44 3.58 -23.33
CA ASN A 139 4.33 3.05 -22.53
C ASN A 139 4.36 1.52 -22.42
N LYS A 140 4.84 0.82 -23.46
CA LYS A 140 4.96 -0.64 -23.42
C LYS A 140 6.06 -1.08 -22.45
N MET A 141 7.19 -0.37 -22.43
CA MET A 141 8.27 -0.62 -21.47
C MET A 141 7.82 -0.30 -20.05
N LEU A 142 7.17 0.86 -19.85
CA LEU A 142 6.67 1.28 -18.54
C LEU A 142 5.63 0.30 -17.99
N ASN A 143 4.68 -0.16 -18.81
CA ASN A 143 3.72 -1.20 -18.40
C ASN A 143 4.42 -2.50 -17.99
N GLY A 144 5.44 -2.93 -18.75
CA GLY A 144 6.21 -4.13 -18.41
C GLY A 144 6.98 -4.00 -17.09
N ILE A 145 7.49 -2.80 -16.78
CA ILE A 145 8.13 -2.47 -15.50
C ILE A 145 7.09 -2.48 -14.37
N SER A 146 5.96 -1.80 -14.57
CA SER A 146 4.89 -1.71 -13.57
C SER A 146 4.30 -3.08 -13.23
N THR A 147 4.05 -3.94 -14.22
CA THR A 147 3.65 -5.33 -13.98
C THR A 147 4.68 -6.07 -13.13
N ALA A 148 5.97 -5.92 -13.43
CA ALA A 148 7.03 -6.57 -12.64
C ALA A 148 7.01 -6.11 -11.17
N LYS A 149 6.98 -4.81 -10.94
CA LYS A 149 6.97 -4.23 -9.59
C LYS A 149 5.74 -4.66 -8.78
N ASN A 150 4.57 -4.68 -9.42
CA ASN A 150 3.34 -5.11 -8.79
C ASN A 150 3.33 -6.62 -8.44
N GLU A 151 4.15 -7.42 -9.11
CA GLU A 151 4.44 -8.83 -8.79
C GLU A 151 5.69 -9.01 -7.91
N LEU A 152 6.24 -7.93 -7.35
CA LEU A 152 7.46 -7.93 -6.52
C LEU A 152 8.71 -8.45 -7.23
N ILE A 153 8.79 -8.26 -8.55
CA ILE A 153 9.92 -8.67 -9.38
C ILE A 153 10.87 -7.47 -9.58
N THR A 154 12.08 -7.56 -9.03
CA THR A 154 13.14 -6.58 -9.28
C THR A 154 13.73 -6.72 -10.68
N ALA A 155 14.49 -5.72 -11.13
CA ALA A 155 15.15 -5.77 -12.44
C ALA A 155 16.11 -6.96 -12.56
N GLU A 156 16.77 -7.34 -11.47
CA GLU A 156 17.67 -8.49 -11.39
C GLU A 156 16.90 -9.80 -11.57
N MET A 157 15.76 -9.93 -10.88
CA MET A 157 14.88 -11.11 -10.88
C MET A 157 14.06 -11.24 -12.17
N TYR A 158 13.95 -10.18 -12.97
CA TYR A 158 13.15 -10.19 -14.20
C TYR A 158 13.64 -11.27 -15.17
N THR A 159 12.75 -12.17 -15.57
CA THR A 159 13.04 -13.25 -16.53
C THR A 159 12.59 -12.86 -17.93
N ALA A 160 13.46 -13.07 -18.92
CA ALA A 160 13.18 -12.73 -20.31
C ALA A 160 12.73 -13.97 -21.09
N GLY A 161 11.44 -14.07 -21.39
CA GLY A 161 10.89 -15.16 -22.21
C GLY A 161 10.92 -14.90 -23.72
N ASN A 162 11.20 -13.65 -24.13
CA ASN A 162 11.31 -13.24 -25.53
C ASN A 162 12.16 -11.97 -25.64
N TYR A 163 12.45 -11.55 -26.88
CA TYR A 163 13.29 -10.38 -27.13
C TYR A 163 12.75 -9.07 -26.55
N ILE A 164 11.41 -8.89 -26.54
CA ILE A 164 10.80 -7.71 -25.91
C ILE A 164 11.04 -7.73 -24.40
N ALA A 165 10.87 -8.87 -23.74
CA ALA A 165 11.10 -9.02 -22.31
C ALA A 165 12.58 -8.82 -21.94
N GLU A 166 13.52 -9.24 -22.80
CA GLU A 166 14.95 -8.96 -22.62
C GLU A 166 15.24 -7.46 -22.68
N VAL A 167 14.62 -6.76 -23.64
CA VAL A 167 14.73 -5.29 -23.73
C VAL A 167 14.09 -4.62 -22.53
N THR A 168 12.89 -5.04 -22.11
CA THR A 168 12.24 -4.52 -20.90
C THR A 168 13.13 -4.70 -19.67
N LYS A 169 13.78 -5.85 -19.48
CA LYS A 169 14.73 -6.08 -18.38
C LYS A 169 15.86 -5.05 -18.36
N ARG A 170 16.49 -4.82 -19.52
CA ARG A 170 17.59 -3.84 -19.64
C ARG A 170 17.12 -2.42 -19.37
N VAL A 171 15.96 -2.04 -19.92
CA VAL A 171 15.34 -0.73 -19.68
C VAL A 171 14.97 -0.57 -18.22
N TYR A 172 14.41 -1.60 -17.57
CA TYR A 172 14.04 -1.60 -16.16
C TYR A 172 15.26 -1.37 -15.26
N ALA A 173 16.36 -2.09 -15.49
CA ALA A 173 17.59 -1.90 -14.72
C ALA A 173 18.11 -0.46 -14.84
N ARG A 174 18.12 0.11 -16.06
CA ARG A 174 18.55 1.49 -16.28
C ARG A 174 17.56 2.49 -15.66
N TYR A 175 16.27 2.24 -15.77
CA TYR A 175 15.20 3.04 -15.20
C TYR A 175 15.33 3.16 -13.67
N GLN A 176 15.53 2.04 -12.95
CA GLN A 176 15.75 2.08 -11.50
C GLN A 176 17.03 2.83 -11.12
N GLN A 177 18.12 2.69 -11.88
CA GLN A 177 19.35 3.46 -11.63
C GLN A 177 19.11 4.97 -11.73
N VAL A 178 18.34 5.41 -12.72
CA VAL A 178 18.02 6.83 -12.90
C VAL A 178 17.12 7.32 -11.77
N LEU A 179 16.12 6.55 -11.34
CA LEU A 179 15.29 6.89 -10.19
C LEU A 179 16.12 7.06 -8.90
N ILE A 180 16.95 6.08 -8.56
CA ILE A 180 17.84 6.12 -7.39
C ILE A 180 18.78 7.32 -7.47
N ALA A 181 19.40 7.58 -8.63
CA ALA A 181 20.30 8.72 -8.81
C ALA A 181 19.62 10.08 -8.59
N ASN A 182 18.30 10.17 -8.80
CA ASN A 182 17.51 11.37 -8.55
C ASN A 182 16.85 11.39 -7.16
N ASN A 183 17.18 10.42 -6.30
CA ASN A 183 16.48 10.20 -5.02
C ASN A 183 14.95 10.18 -5.24
N ALA A 184 14.50 9.41 -6.23
CA ALA A 184 13.11 9.37 -6.68
C ALA A 184 12.54 7.95 -6.61
N MET A 185 11.26 7.84 -6.28
CA MET A 185 10.48 6.59 -6.38
C MET A 185 9.26 6.84 -7.26
N ASP A 186 8.83 5.85 -8.03
CA ASP A 186 7.47 5.87 -8.60
C ASP A 186 6.44 5.27 -7.63
N PHE A 187 5.18 5.23 -8.02
CA PHE A 187 4.11 4.69 -7.18
C PHE A 187 4.31 3.20 -6.87
N ASP A 188 4.74 2.41 -7.84
CA ASP A 188 4.94 0.97 -7.66
C ASP A 188 6.14 0.68 -6.74
N ASP A 189 7.19 1.51 -6.80
CA ASP A 189 8.32 1.48 -5.87
C ASP A 189 7.90 1.66 -4.42
N LEU A 190 6.91 2.52 -4.13
CA LEU A 190 6.43 2.69 -2.76
C LEU A 190 5.95 1.36 -2.17
N LEU A 191 5.21 0.57 -2.96
CA LEU A 191 4.72 -0.73 -2.53
C LEU A 191 5.87 -1.74 -2.45
N MET A 192 6.59 -1.93 -3.56
CA MET A 192 7.63 -2.95 -3.68
C MET A 192 8.76 -2.72 -2.68
N ASN A 193 9.29 -1.49 -2.57
CA ASN A 193 10.38 -1.20 -1.65
C ASN A 193 9.97 -1.33 -0.18
N THR A 194 8.69 -1.08 0.15
CA THR A 194 8.22 -1.32 1.52
C THR A 194 8.21 -2.82 1.82
N VAL A 195 7.73 -3.66 0.90
CA VAL A 195 7.77 -5.12 1.10
C VAL A 195 9.21 -5.62 1.19
N LEU A 196 10.09 -5.19 0.29
CA LEU A 196 11.51 -5.56 0.30
C LEU A 196 12.21 -5.13 1.59
N LEU A 197 11.95 -3.91 2.08
CA LEU A 197 12.47 -3.43 3.36
C LEU A 197 12.05 -4.37 4.50
N LEU A 198 10.77 -4.71 4.58
CA LEU A 198 10.25 -5.58 5.64
C LEU A 198 10.82 -7.00 5.56
N ASP A 199 11.04 -7.53 4.36
CA ASP A 199 11.63 -8.85 4.14
C ASP A 199 13.14 -8.87 4.49
N GLN A 200 13.86 -7.76 4.25
CA GLN A 200 15.30 -7.65 4.51
C GLN A 200 15.64 -7.21 5.94
N ARG A 201 14.70 -6.57 6.64
CA ARG A 201 14.90 -5.99 7.98
C ARG A 201 13.83 -6.49 8.96
N PRO A 202 14.03 -7.68 9.55
CA PRO A 202 13.09 -8.24 10.53
C PRO A 202 12.87 -7.34 11.75
N ASP A 203 13.87 -6.55 12.13
CA ASP A 203 13.78 -5.56 13.21
C ASP A 203 12.79 -4.42 12.87
N VAL A 204 12.81 -3.95 11.61
CA VAL A 204 11.87 -2.96 11.11
C VAL A 204 10.47 -3.57 11.00
N LEU A 205 10.37 -4.80 10.49
CA LEU A 205 9.08 -5.52 10.43
C LEU A 205 8.45 -5.67 11.80
N GLU A 206 9.20 -6.15 12.79
CA GLU A 206 8.71 -6.33 14.16
C GLU A 206 8.21 -5.01 14.76
N LYS A 207 8.95 -3.91 14.57
CA LYS A 207 8.52 -2.56 14.98
C LYS A 207 7.14 -2.20 14.45
N TYR A 208 6.84 -2.50 13.17
CA TYR A 208 5.53 -2.19 12.59
C TYR A 208 4.45 -3.21 12.94
N GLN A 209 4.80 -4.48 13.19
CA GLN A 209 3.87 -5.48 13.69
C GLN A 209 3.40 -5.14 15.11
N GLU A 210 4.32 -4.82 16.02
CA GLU A 210 4.00 -4.32 17.38
C GLU A 210 3.24 -2.99 17.35
N ARG A 211 3.44 -2.22 16.27
CA ARG A 211 2.66 -1.01 16.08
C ARG A 211 1.27 -1.30 15.54
N TYR A 212 1.04 -2.26 14.67
CA TYR A 212 -0.25 -2.45 13.99
C TYR A 212 -0.87 -3.80 14.37
N HIS A 213 -1.61 -3.80 15.48
CA HIS A 213 -2.30 -4.99 15.96
C HIS A 213 -3.55 -5.30 15.15
N HIS A 214 -4.20 -4.29 14.58
CA HIS A 214 -5.38 -4.43 13.72
C HIS A 214 -5.17 -3.74 12.39
N ILE A 215 -5.40 -4.46 11.30
CA ILE A 215 -5.29 -3.95 9.94
C ILE A 215 -6.64 -4.09 9.27
N LEU A 216 -7.19 -2.98 8.80
CA LEU A 216 -8.46 -2.93 8.08
C LEU A 216 -8.22 -2.51 6.63
N VAL A 217 -8.81 -3.23 5.69
CA VAL A 217 -8.60 -2.99 4.25
C VAL A 217 -9.94 -2.76 3.55
N ASP A 218 -10.08 -1.59 2.94
CA ASP A 218 -11.19 -1.31 2.05
C ASP A 218 -10.89 -1.78 0.62
N GLU A 219 -11.93 -2.20 -0.09
CA GLU A 219 -11.88 -2.69 -1.48
C GLU A 219 -10.80 -3.77 -1.72
N PHE A 220 -10.72 -4.76 -0.82
CA PHE A 220 -9.73 -5.84 -0.89
C PHE A 220 -9.71 -6.59 -2.24
N GLN A 221 -10.83 -6.63 -2.97
CA GLN A 221 -10.86 -7.26 -4.29
C GLN A 221 -9.93 -6.61 -5.33
N ASP A 222 -9.50 -5.37 -5.10
CA ASP A 222 -8.66 -4.62 -6.03
C ASP A 222 -7.16 -4.75 -5.70
N THR A 223 -6.78 -5.56 -4.69
CA THR A 223 -5.37 -5.71 -4.28
C THR A 223 -4.54 -6.50 -5.27
N ASN A 224 -3.36 -5.99 -5.62
CA ASN A 224 -2.34 -6.73 -6.35
C ASN A 224 -1.39 -7.52 -5.41
N THR A 225 -0.45 -8.27 -6.00
CA THR A 225 0.51 -9.11 -5.27
C THR A 225 1.37 -8.30 -4.29
N ALA A 226 1.84 -7.10 -4.66
CA ALA A 226 2.62 -6.25 -3.77
C ALA A 226 1.82 -5.74 -2.56
N GLN A 227 0.58 -5.30 -2.78
CA GLN A 227 -0.33 -4.87 -1.70
C GLN A 227 -0.68 -6.03 -0.78
N TYR A 228 -1.01 -7.19 -1.34
CA TYR A 228 -1.28 -8.39 -0.56
C TYR A 228 -0.05 -8.83 0.24
N GLY A 229 1.13 -8.82 -0.39
CA GLY A 229 2.41 -9.09 0.25
C GLY A 229 2.65 -8.19 1.45
N LEU A 230 2.44 -6.88 1.30
CA LEU A 230 2.53 -5.91 2.40
C LEU A 230 1.62 -6.27 3.57
N LEU A 231 0.34 -6.58 3.30
CA LEU A 231 -0.63 -6.94 4.33
C LEU A 231 -0.23 -8.23 5.07
N GLN A 232 0.27 -9.23 4.35
CA GLN A 232 0.75 -10.47 4.96
C GLN A 232 1.91 -10.23 5.93
N ARG A 233 2.87 -9.36 5.56
CA ARG A 233 4.00 -9.03 6.46
C ARG A 233 3.49 -8.29 7.69
N LEU A 234 2.80 -7.17 7.49
CA LEU A 234 2.37 -6.31 8.61
C LEU A 234 1.37 -7.00 9.54
N GLY A 235 0.46 -7.81 9.00
CA GLY A 235 -0.55 -8.53 9.79
C GLY A 235 -0.09 -9.88 10.33
N GLY A 236 1.08 -10.38 9.91
CA GLY A 236 1.52 -11.75 10.18
C GLY A 236 1.69 -12.11 11.67
N LYS A 237 2.00 -11.14 12.54
CA LYS A 237 2.22 -11.38 13.98
C LYS A 237 0.92 -11.53 14.77
N HIS A 238 -0.06 -10.67 14.51
CA HIS A 238 -1.31 -10.62 15.29
C HIS A 238 -2.49 -11.31 14.59
N GLY A 239 -2.46 -11.43 13.25
CA GLY A 239 -3.50 -12.09 12.47
C GLY A 239 -4.84 -11.36 12.42
N ASN A 240 -4.96 -10.14 12.97
CA ASN A 240 -6.19 -9.36 12.96
C ASN A 240 -6.28 -8.51 11.69
N ILE A 241 -6.56 -9.17 10.57
CA ILE A 241 -6.85 -8.50 9.29
C ILE A 241 -8.36 -8.54 9.06
N PHE A 242 -8.95 -7.39 8.76
CA PHE A 242 -10.39 -7.19 8.54
C PHE A 242 -10.66 -6.59 7.15
#